data_AF-A0A0G9MZY5-F1
#
_entry.id   AF-A0A0G9MZY5-F1
#
_cell.length_a   1.000
_cell.length_b   1.000
_cell.length_c   1.000
_cell.angle_alpha   90.00
_cell.angle_beta   90.00
_cell.angle_gamma   90.00
#
_symmetry.space_group_name_H-M   'P 1'
#
loop_
_entity.id
_entity.type
_entity.pdbx_description
1 polymer ?
#
loop_
_entity_poly.entity_id
_entity_poly.type
_entity_poly.pdbx_seq_one_letter_code
_entity_poly.pdbx_strand_id
1 'polypeptide(L)'
;MAGLLALALWPQQAMAQAYQCRIPQGPITLPIAQRDGPVRQTRVTGYTLALTWSPEFCRFRQDSARHARMCSGREGRFAFTVHGLWPEGAGGQWPQWCPARRQPSPQAAAGAMCMMPDAALIAHEWARHGSCMTSDPDTYLRVTGILWRSLRWPDFDRLSRHRGLTAGDVRQVFADANPHWEAEDVGLVLSNHGWLTEMRLCYGADFMPTACDARRFGPPDDTRVSIWRGL
;
A
#
# COMPACT_ATOMS: atom_id res chain seq x y z
N MET A 1 6.71 38.80 -39.34
CA MET A 1 5.81 37.83 -38.69
C MET A 1 6.59 37.14 -37.58
N ALA A 2 6.55 37.64 -36.36
CA ALA A 2 7.20 37.02 -35.21
C ALA A 2 6.09 36.44 -34.31
N GLY A 3 5.96 35.13 -34.33
CA GLY A 3 4.97 34.41 -33.53
C GLY A 3 5.42 34.30 -32.07
N LEU A 4 4.63 34.86 -31.17
CA LEU A 4 4.76 34.66 -29.72
C LEU A 4 4.28 33.23 -29.39
N LEU A 5 5.22 32.36 -29.07
CA LEU A 5 4.95 31.05 -28.48
C LEU A 5 4.53 31.25 -27.01
N ALA A 6 3.22 31.14 -26.76
CA ALA A 6 2.68 31.06 -25.42
C ALA A 6 3.02 29.68 -24.82
N LEU A 7 4.00 29.64 -23.91
CA LEU A 7 4.28 28.47 -23.08
C LEU A 7 3.14 28.31 -22.08
N ALA A 8 2.23 27.37 -22.35
CA ALA A 8 1.22 26.96 -21.39
C ALA A 8 1.92 26.29 -20.20
N LEU A 9 2.02 27.02 -19.08
CA LEU A 9 2.43 26.46 -17.79
C LEU A 9 1.32 25.55 -17.28
N TRP A 10 1.44 24.25 -17.58
CA TRP A 10 0.58 23.26 -16.96
C TRP A 10 0.93 23.21 -15.46
N PRO A 11 -0.06 23.20 -14.55
CA PRO A 11 0.23 23.01 -13.15
C PRO A 11 0.90 21.63 -13.02
N GLN A 12 2.18 21.64 -12.66
CA GLN A 12 2.86 20.43 -12.22
C GLN A 12 2.10 19.96 -10.99
N GLN A 13 1.29 18.92 -11.13
CA GLN A 13 0.77 18.20 -9.98
C GLN A 13 1.99 17.62 -9.27
N ALA A 14 2.43 18.32 -8.22
CA ALA A 14 3.47 17.84 -7.34
C ALA A 14 3.10 16.42 -6.90
N MET A 15 3.96 15.45 -7.18
CA MET A 15 3.81 14.09 -6.67
C MET A 15 4.03 14.12 -5.16
N ALA A 16 3.01 14.52 -4.41
CA ALA A 16 3.13 15.06 -3.06
C ALA A 16 3.34 14.00 -1.95
N GLN A 17 3.54 12.72 -2.28
CA GLN A 17 3.61 11.66 -1.25
C GLN A 17 4.65 10.56 -1.55
N ALA A 18 5.71 10.86 -2.31
CA ALA A 18 6.97 10.15 -2.14
C ALA A 18 7.99 11.19 -1.71
N TYR A 19 8.12 11.44 -0.40
CA TYR A 19 9.16 12.33 0.09
C TYR A 19 10.52 11.61 -0.05
N GLN A 20 11.02 11.53 -1.28
CA GLN A 20 12.32 11.02 -1.70
C GLN A 20 12.57 9.55 -1.30
N CYS A 21 12.48 8.60 -2.23
CA CYS A 21 13.01 7.25 -2.03
C CYS A 21 14.22 7.01 -2.92
N ARG A 22 15.27 6.40 -2.36
CA ARG A 22 16.44 5.96 -3.12
C ARG A 22 16.35 4.47 -3.43
N ILE A 23 16.21 4.11 -4.71
CA ILE A 23 16.26 2.72 -5.15
C ILE A 23 17.67 2.14 -4.85
N PRO A 24 17.79 0.96 -4.23
CA PRO A 24 19.09 0.34 -3.98
C PRO A 24 19.81 0.04 -5.30
N GLN A 25 21.09 0.38 -5.38
CA GLN A 25 21.93 0.12 -6.56
C GLN A 25 22.60 -1.26 -6.54
N GLY A 26 22.45 -2.03 -5.46
CA GLY A 26 23.02 -3.37 -5.29
C GLY A 26 21.96 -4.47 -5.24
N PRO A 27 22.38 -5.74 -5.35
CA PRO A 27 21.48 -6.89 -5.26
C PRO A 27 20.85 -6.95 -3.87
N ILE A 28 19.54 -7.22 -3.84
CA ILE A 28 18.80 -7.43 -2.59
C ILE A 28 18.66 -8.91 -2.34
N THR A 29 19.06 -9.33 -1.14
CA THR A 29 18.80 -10.68 -0.65
C THR A 29 17.42 -10.72 -0.01
N LEU A 30 16.56 -11.59 -0.54
CA LEU A 30 15.27 -11.92 0.05
C LEU A 30 15.45 -13.10 1.01
N PRO A 31 14.98 -13.01 2.27
CA PRO A 31 14.98 -14.16 3.15
C PRO A 31 13.92 -15.17 2.71
N ILE A 32 14.02 -16.40 3.20
CA ILE A 32 12.94 -17.38 3.04
C ILE A 32 11.82 -17.03 4.00
N ALA A 33 10.62 -16.81 3.47
CA ALA A 33 9.43 -16.57 4.26
C ALA A 33 9.06 -17.82 5.08
N GLN A 34 8.91 -17.65 6.39
CA GLN A 34 8.40 -18.71 7.25
C GLN A 34 6.88 -18.76 7.16
N ARG A 35 6.34 -19.96 6.92
CA ARG A 35 4.89 -20.19 6.87
C ARG A 35 4.29 -20.04 8.26
N ASP A 36 3.41 -19.06 8.43
CA ASP A 36 2.74 -18.72 9.68
C ASP A 36 1.25 -19.14 9.71
N GLY A 37 0.79 -19.85 8.67
CA GLY A 37 -0.61 -20.24 8.52
C GLY A 37 -0.80 -21.49 7.65
N PRO A 38 -2.04 -22.00 7.55
CA PRO A 38 -2.35 -23.15 6.72
C PRO A 38 -2.26 -22.80 5.23
N VAL A 39 -2.08 -23.82 4.39
CA VAL A 39 -2.29 -23.68 2.94
C VAL A 39 -3.80 -23.60 2.68
N ARG A 40 -4.24 -22.56 1.98
CA ARG A 40 -5.63 -22.42 1.53
C ARG A 40 -5.66 -22.12 0.03
N GLN A 41 -6.20 -23.04 -0.74
CA GLN A 41 -6.39 -22.90 -2.19
C GLN A 41 -7.88 -22.77 -2.48
N THR A 42 -8.37 -21.54 -2.45
CA THR A 42 -9.75 -21.21 -2.84
C THR A 42 -9.73 -20.35 -4.10
N ARG A 43 -10.85 -20.29 -4.81
CA ARG A 43 -10.99 -19.37 -5.95
C ARG A 43 -10.80 -17.93 -5.48
N VAL A 44 -10.00 -17.17 -6.22
CA VAL A 44 -9.86 -15.72 -6.07
C VAL A 44 -11.13 -15.03 -6.59
N THR A 45 -11.72 -14.16 -5.79
CA THR A 45 -12.92 -13.39 -6.15
C THR A 45 -12.69 -11.88 -6.19
N GLY A 46 -11.52 -11.43 -5.75
CA GLY A 46 -11.14 -10.03 -5.71
C GLY A 46 -9.81 -9.86 -5.01
N TYR A 47 -9.45 -8.63 -4.71
CA TYR A 47 -8.18 -8.30 -4.08
C TYR A 47 -8.33 -7.18 -3.05
N THR A 48 -7.37 -7.14 -2.13
CA THR A 48 -7.14 -6.01 -1.24
C THR A 48 -5.71 -5.52 -1.44
N LEU A 49 -5.53 -4.26 -1.84
CA LEU A 49 -4.22 -3.61 -1.73
C LEU A 49 -4.13 -2.97 -0.34
N ALA A 50 -3.31 -3.55 0.52
CA ALA A 50 -3.09 -3.07 1.87
C ALA A 50 -1.90 -2.11 1.92
N LEU A 51 -2.10 -0.99 2.60
CA LEU A 51 -1.20 0.16 2.56
C LEU A 51 -0.92 0.63 3.98
N THR A 52 0.31 0.46 4.44
CA THR A 52 0.74 0.94 5.76
C THR A 52 0.93 2.44 5.75
N TRP A 53 0.39 3.14 6.75
CA TRP A 53 0.76 4.52 7.04
C TRP A 53 2.11 4.54 7.78
N SER A 54 3.19 4.78 7.04
CA SER A 54 4.56 4.67 7.54
C SER A 54 4.87 5.59 8.73
N PRO A 55 4.36 6.82 8.84
CA PRO A 55 4.55 7.65 10.03
C PRO A 55 4.11 6.98 11.34
N GLU A 56 2.92 6.38 11.36
CA GLU A 56 2.43 5.67 12.56
C GLU A 56 3.20 4.36 12.77
N PHE A 57 3.52 3.63 11.70
CA PHE A 57 4.36 2.44 11.82
C PHE A 57 5.75 2.76 12.37
N CYS A 58 6.39 3.82 11.90
CA CYS A 58 7.75 4.19 12.28
C CYS A 58 7.84 4.88 13.63
N ARG A 59 6.68 5.19 14.24
CA ARG A 59 6.61 5.69 15.61
C ARG A 59 7.36 4.73 16.54
N PHE A 60 8.41 5.24 17.18
CA PHE A 60 9.33 4.50 18.04
C PHE A 60 10.22 3.44 17.36
N ARG A 61 10.37 3.48 16.02
CA ARG A 61 11.20 2.53 15.25
C ARG A 61 12.36 3.17 14.48
N GLN A 62 12.68 4.43 14.75
CA GLN A 62 13.76 5.15 14.05
C GLN A 62 15.13 4.47 14.19
N ASP A 63 15.40 3.89 15.36
CA ASP A 63 16.64 3.15 15.65
C ASP A 63 16.55 1.65 15.36
N SER A 64 15.42 1.17 14.80
CA SER A 64 15.25 -0.24 14.47
C SER A 64 16.11 -0.62 13.27
N ALA A 65 17.12 -1.46 13.47
CA ALA A 65 17.93 -2.00 12.38
C ALA A 65 17.07 -2.75 11.34
N ARG A 66 16.06 -3.49 11.80
CA ARG A 66 15.12 -4.24 10.95
C ARG A 66 14.31 -3.31 10.03
N HIS A 67 13.86 -2.18 10.54
CA HIS A 67 13.00 -1.25 9.81
C HIS A 67 13.73 0.01 9.34
N ALA A 68 15.06 0.02 9.38
CA ALA A 68 15.88 1.20 9.15
C ALA A 68 15.60 1.84 7.78
N ARG A 69 15.33 1.02 6.75
CA ARG A 69 15.04 1.54 5.41
C ARG A 69 13.81 2.45 5.39
N MET A 70 12.72 2.06 6.05
CA MET A 70 11.49 2.84 6.10
C MET A 70 11.54 3.95 7.18
N CYS A 71 12.19 3.68 8.31
CA CYS A 71 12.02 4.49 9.52
C CYS A 71 13.21 5.38 9.90
N SER A 72 14.41 5.15 9.35
CA SER A 72 15.59 5.97 9.72
C SER A 72 15.70 7.30 8.97
N GLY A 73 14.90 7.49 7.91
CA GLY A 73 15.00 8.65 7.01
C GLY A 73 16.20 8.63 6.04
N ARG A 74 17.14 7.66 6.17
CA ARG A 74 18.37 7.62 5.34
C ARG A 74 18.14 7.17 3.90
N GLU A 75 17.22 6.23 3.70
CA GLU A 75 16.89 5.69 2.37
C GLU A 75 15.65 6.33 1.76
N GLY A 76 14.97 7.17 2.55
CA GLY A 76 13.84 7.95 2.14
C GLY A 76 12.88 8.26 3.26
N ARG A 77 11.88 9.08 2.92
CA ARG A 77 10.75 9.39 3.78
C ARG A 77 9.45 8.90 3.13
N PHE A 78 8.78 7.99 3.82
CA PHE A 78 7.62 7.27 3.30
C PHE A 78 6.32 7.75 3.94
N ALA A 79 5.30 7.95 3.13
CA ALA A 79 3.94 8.25 3.57
C ALA A 79 3.15 6.93 3.65
N PHE A 80 2.37 6.61 2.62
CA PHE A 80 1.90 5.23 2.44
C PHE A 80 2.96 4.36 1.79
N THR A 81 3.07 3.12 2.25
CA THR A 81 3.81 2.04 1.60
C THR A 81 2.91 0.84 1.41
N VAL A 82 3.12 0.07 0.36
CA VAL A 82 2.39 -1.18 0.18
C VAL A 82 2.83 -2.16 1.27
N HIS A 83 1.85 -2.60 2.06
CA HIS A 83 1.99 -3.78 2.91
C HIS A 83 2.00 -5.01 2.01
N GLY A 84 0.97 -5.16 1.16
CA GLY A 84 0.85 -6.25 0.20
C GLY A 84 -0.40 -6.16 -0.67
N LEU A 85 -0.42 -6.95 -1.74
CA LEU A 85 -1.61 -7.22 -2.53
C LEU A 85 -2.11 -8.62 -2.20
N TRP A 86 -3.33 -8.71 -1.67
CA TRP A 86 -3.89 -9.92 -1.10
C TRP A 86 -5.05 -10.44 -1.93
N PRO A 87 -5.03 -11.71 -2.37
CA PRO A 87 -6.19 -12.31 -2.99
C PRO A 87 -7.29 -12.54 -1.95
N GLU A 88 -8.50 -12.12 -2.27
CA GLU A 88 -9.71 -12.42 -1.51
C GLU A 88 -10.45 -13.59 -2.17
N GLY A 89 -11.27 -14.29 -1.40
CA GLY A 89 -12.10 -15.41 -1.85
C GLY A 89 -13.50 -15.35 -1.28
N ALA A 90 -14.36 -16.25 -1.78
CA ALA A 90 -15.77 -16.29 -1.40
C ALA A 90 -15.96 -16.61 0.10
N GLY A 91 -17.00 -16.02 0.69
CA GLY A 91 -17.39 -16.29 2.08
C GLY A 91 -16.39 -15.81 3.12
N GLY A 92 -15.60 -14.77 2.80
CA GLY A 92 -14.57 -14.24 3.70
C GLY A 92 -13.34 -15.13 3.85
N GLN A 93 -13.20 -16.16 3.02
CA GLN A 93 -11.96 -16.93 2.92
C GLN A 93 -10.96 -16.20 2.04
N TRP A 94 -9.67 -16.27 2.38
CA TRP A 94 -8.58 -15.76 1.54
C TRP A 94 -7.62 -16.89 1.17
N PRO A 95 -7.27 -17.07 -0.12
CA PRO A 95 -6.18 -17.93 -0.52
C PRO A 95 -4.88 -17.52 0.17
N GLN A 96 -4.12 -18.49 0.67
CA GLN A 96 -2.80 -18.22 1.24
C GLN A 96 -1.88 -19.43 1.15
N TRP A 97 -0.57 -19.15 1.16
CA TRP A 97 0.50 -20.15 1.19
C TRP A 97 0.38 -21.19 0.06
N CYS A 98 -0.06 -20.76 -1.12
CA CYS A 98 -0.07 -21.61 -2.31
C CYS A 98 1.37 -22.02 -2.70
N PRO A 99 1.57 -23.15 -3.41
CA PRO A 99 2.91 -23.64 -3.74
C PRO A 99 3.79 -22.59 -4.44
N ALA A 100 4.84 -22.14 -3.75
CA ALA A 100 5.82 -21.20 -4.26
C ALA A 100 7.19 -21.89 -4.39
N ARG A 101 7.69 -22.05 -5.63
CA ARG A 101 9.00 -22.68 -5.90
C ARG A 101 10.12 -21.67 -6.12
N ARG A 102 9.77 -20.41 -6.38
CA ARG A 102 10.68 -19.31 -6.71
C ARG A 102 10.42 -18.13 -5.78
N GLN A 103 11.40 -17.24 -5.66
CA GLN A 103 11.24 -15.92 -5.05
C GLN A 103 11.32 -14.84 -6.14
N PRO A 104 10.85 -13.61 -5.86
CA PRO A 104 11.14 -12.47 -6.72
C PRO A 104 12.62 -12.36 -7.03
N SER A 105 12.95 -11.97 -8.26
CA SER A 105 14.32 -11.72 -8.65
C SER A 105 14.89 -10.56 -7.80
N PRO A 106 16.20 -10.54 -7.52
CA PRO A 106 16.83 -9.41 -6.82
C PRO A 106 16.55 -8.06 -7.50
N GLN A 107 16.43 -8.04 -8.83
CA GLN A 107 16.10 -6.83 -9.59
C GLN A 107 14.66 -6.38 -9.35
N ALA A 108 13.68 -7.30 -9.40
CA ALA A 108 12.30 -6.97 -9.11
C ALA A 108 12.11 -6.50 -7.66
N ALA A 109 12.78 -7.17 -6.71
CA ALA A 109 12.80 -6.76 -5.31
C ALA A 109 13.40 -5.36 -5.13
N ALA A 110 14.52 -5.06 -5.80
CA ALA A 110 15.12 -3.72 -5.76
C ALA A 110 14.19 -2.64 -6.32
N GLY A 111 13.53 -2.91 -7.45
CA GLY A 111 12.54 -2.00 -8.04
C GLY A 111 11.32 -1.77 -7.14
N ALA A 112 10.95 -2.75 -6.31
CA ALA A 112 9.82 -2.63 -5.38
C ALA A 112 10.16 -1.84 -4.10
N MET A 113 11.42 -1.55 -3.80
CA MET A 113 11.84 -0.98 -2.50
C MET A 113 11.33 0.42 -2.18
N CYS A 114 10.87 1.17 -3.17
CA CYS A 114 10.22 2.47 -2.93
C CYS A 114 8.71 2.37 -2.68
N MET A 115 8.14 1.19 -2.96
CA MET A 115 6.75 0.86 -2.70
C MET A 115 6.63 -0.02 -1.45
N MET A 116 7.54 -0.98 -1.26
CA MET A 116 7.61 -1.96 -0.16
C MET A 116 9.04 -1.93 0.44
N PRO A 117 9.35 -1.02 1.38
CA PRO A 117 10.72 -0.80 1.86
C PRO A 117 11.24 -1.84 2.86
N ASP A 118 10.92 -3.13 2.66
CA ASP A 118 11.36 -4.25 3.52
C ASP A 118 11.47 -5.54 2.69
N ALA A 119 12.67 -6.12 2.62
CA ALA A 119 12.95 -7.34 1.85
C ALA A 119 12.27 -8.58 2.44
N ALA A 120 12.16 -8.66 3.76
CA ALA A 120 11.46 -9.75 4.43
C ALA A 120 9.96 -9.66 4.18
N LEU A 121 9.41 -8.44 4.14
CA LEU A 121 8.02 -8.20 3.75
C LEU A 121 7.77 -8.65 2.31
N ILE A 122 8.58 -8.21 1.34
CA ILE A 122 8.46 -8.64 -0.07
C ILE A 122 8.45 -10.17 -0.19
N ALA A 123 9.35 -10.86 0.50
CA ALA A 123 9.42 -12.31 0.48
C ALA A 123 8.17 -12.97 1.11
N HIS A 124 7.70 -12.44 2.24
CA HIS A 124 6.52 -12.93 2.94
C HIS A 124 5.25 -12.75 2.10
N GLU A 125 5.03 -11.56 1.57
CA GLU A 125 3.84 -11.22 0.77
C GLU A 125 3.76 -12.03 -0.51
N TRP A 126 4.91 -12.26 -1.18
CA TRP A 126 4.95 -13.20 -2.29
C TRP A 126 4.56 -14.62 -1.84
N ALA A 127 5.23 -15.17 -0.83
CA ALA A 127 5.06 -16.56 -0.45
C ALA A 127 3.65 -16.85 0.09
N ARG A 128 3.09 -15.93 0.87
CA ARG A 128 1.78 -16.05 1.49
C ARG A 128 0.64 -15.68 0.55
N HIS A 129 0.75 -14.61 -0.21
CA HIS A 129 -0.36 -14.04 -0.97
C HIS A 129 -0.15 -14.13 -2.48
N GLY A 130 0.99 -13.63 -2.98
CA GLY A 130 1.27 -13.58 -4.41
C GLY A 130 1.32 -14.96 -5.09
N SER A 131 1.79 -15.98 -4.38
CA SER A 131 1.85 -17.37 -4.84
C SER A 131 0.49 -17.97 -5.20
N CYS A 132 -0.60 -17.41 -4.66
CA CYS A 132 -1.97 -17.80 -4.98
C CYS A 132 -2.56 -17.04 -6.18
N MET A 133 -1.86 -16.02 -6.68
CA MET A 133 -2.32 -15.16 -7.77
C MET A 133 -1.64 -15.51 -9.09
N THR A 134 -0.38 -15.91 -9.04
CA THR A 134 0.43 -16.22 -10.22
C THR A 134 1.56 -17.19 -9.87
N SER A 135 2.03 -17.95 -10.86
CA SER A 135 3.22 -18.79 -10.72
C SER A 135 4.53 -18.00 -10.86
N ASP A 136 4.45 -16.72 -11.23
CA ASP A 136 5.60 -15.84 -11.45
C ASP A 136 5.75 -14.73 -10.39
N PRO A 137 6.77 -14.82 -9.51
CA PRO A 137 6.99 -13.84 -8.45
C PRO A 137 7.17 -12.40 -8.92
N ASP A 138 7.85 -12.20 -10.05
CA ASP A 138 8.10 -10.85 -10.57
C ASP A 138 6.82 -10.23 -11.13
N THR A 139 5.92 -11.06 -11.67
CA THR A 139 4.58 -10.64 -12.09
C THR A 139 3.76 -10.12 -10.91
N TYR A 140 3.84 -10.75 -9.74
CA TYR A 140 3.17 -10.26 -8.53
C TYR A 140 3.61 -8.82 -8.18
N LEU A 141 4.92 -8.57 -8.07
CA LEU A 141 5.43 -7.22 -7.77
C LEU A 141 5.10 -6.21 -8.87
N ARG A 142 5.10 -6.63 -10.14
CA ARG A 142 4.73 -5.78 -11.27
C ARG A 142 3.27 -5.35 -11.20
N VAL A 143 2.33 -6.27 -10.96
CA VAL A 143 0.90 -5.95 -10.83
C VAL A 143 0.65 -5.04 -9.63
N THR A 144 1.22 -5.36 -8.48
CA THR A 144 1.16 -4.50 -7.28
C THR A 144 1.68 -3.09 -7.59
N GLY A 145 2.79 -2.99 -8.32
CA GLY A 145 3.34 -1.70 -8.74
C GLY A 145 2.46 -0.93 -9.73
N ILE A 146 1.73 -1.61 -10.62
CA ILE A 146 0.77 -0.97 -11.54
C ILE A 146 -0.37 -0.35 -10.74
N LEU A 147 -0.96 -1.09 -9.80
CA LEU A 147 -2.03 -0.58 -8.93
C LEU A 147 -1.52 0.58 -8.08
N TRP A 148 -0.37 0.44 -7.42
CA TRP A 148 0.22 1.51 -6.61
C TRP A 148 0.42 2.82 -7.39
N ARG A 149 0.94 2.73 -8.64
CA ARG A 149 1.22 3.92 -9.46
C ARG A 149 -0.02 4.54 -10.11
N SER A 150 -1.15 3.83 -10.17
CA SER A 150 -2.39 4.41 -10.69
C SER A 150 -3.08 5.34 -9.69
N LEU A 151 -2.69 5.27 -8.41
CA LEU A 151 -3.29 6.04 -7.33
C LEU A 151 -2.76 7.48 -7.28
N ARG A 152 -3.69 8.40 -7.01
CA ARG A 152 -3.44 9.80 -6.70
C ARG A 152 -3.55 9.98 -5.20
N TRP A 153 -2.46 10.39 -4.56
CA TRP A 153 -2.40 10.50 -3.11
C TRP A 153 -2.80 11.89 -2.63
N PRO A 154 -3.84 12.02 -1.78
CA PRO A 154 -4.11 13.25 -1.04
C PRO A 154 -2.95 13.62 -0.11
N ASP A 155 -2.91 14.88 0.33
CA ASP A 155 -1.98 15.33 1.36
C ASP A 155 -2.49 14.90 2.76
N PHE A 156 -2.11 13.68 3.18
CA PHE A 156 -2.48 13.13 4.49
C PHE A 156 -1.84 13.90 5.66
N ASP A 157 -0.71 14.57 5.44
CA ASP A 157 -0.14 15.47 6.44
C ASP A 157 -1.06 16.67 6.65
N ARG A 158 -1.57 17.31 5.59
CA ARG A 158 -2.57 18.37 5.74
C ARG A 158 -3.85 17.84 6.38
N LEU A 159 -4.33 16.68 5.96
CA LEU A 159 -5.54 16.05 6.50
C LEU A 159 -5.46 15.81 8.01
N SER A 160 -4.29 15.38 8.50
CA SER A 160 -4.05 15.14 9.94
C SER A 160 -4.25 16.37 10.84
N ARG A 161 -4.33 17.58 10.27
CA ARG A 161 -4.57 18.84 11.00
C ARG A 161 -6.04 19.21 11.07
N HIS A 162 -6.92 18.47 10.40
CA HIS A 162 -8.36 18.71 10.42
C HIS A 162 -8.93 18.35 11.80
N ARG A 163 -9.69 19.27 12.41
CA ARG A 163 -10.32 19.05 13.71
C ARG A 163 -11.54 18.15 13.55
N GLY A 164 -11.63 17.12 14.39
CA GLY A 164 -12.77 16.22 14.37
C GLY A 164 -12.79 15.25 13.19
N LEU A 165 -11.65 15.02 12.53
CA LEU A 165 -11.49 14.08 11.43
C LEU A 165 -12.11 12.72 11.76
N THR A 166 -12.92 12.21 10.84
CA THR A 166 -13.60 10.93 10.92
C THR A 166 -13.08 9.93 9.89
N ALA A 167 -13.44 8.66 10.04
CA ALA A 167 -13.10 7.60 9.09
C ALA A 167 -13.74 7.87 7.71
N GLY A 168 -14.97 8.36 7.69
CA GLY A 168 -15.66 8.79 6.47
C GLY A 168 -14.92 9.91 5.75
N ASP A 169 -14.42 10.92 6.49
CA ASP A 169 -13.63 12.01 5.90
C ASP A 169 -12.36 11.50 5.22
N VAL A 170 -11.66 10.54 5.83
CA VAL A 170 -10.45 9.94 5.26
C VAL A 170 -10.75 9.19 3.96
N ARG A 171 -11.85 8.42 3.92
CA ARG A 171 -12.29 7.70 2.72
C ARG A 171 -12.70 8.66 1.61
N GLN A 172 -13.50 9.66 1.95
CA GLN A 172 -13.98 10.66 0.99
C GLN A 172 -12.83 11.43 0.37
N VAL A 173 -11.86 11.87 1.17
CA VAL A 173 -10.67 12.58 0.66
C VAL A 173 -9.85 11.72 -0.32
N PHE A 174 -9.77 10.41 -0.08
CA PHE A 174 -9.14 9.49 -1.03
C PHE A 174 -9.96 9.33 -2.32
N ALA A 175 -11.27 9.09 -2.20
CA ALA A 175 -12.17 8.95 -3.33
C ALA A 175 -12.18 10.21 -4.23
N ASP A 176 -12.25 11.40 -3.62
CA ASP A 176 -12.22 12.69 -4.33
C ASP A 176 -10.93 12.88 -5.15
N ALA A 177 -9.81 12.34 -4.68
CA ALA A 177 -8.53 12.43 -5.39
C ALA A 177 -8.42 11.41 -6.53
N ASN A 178 -9.17 10.30 -6.48
CA ASN A 178 -9.03 9.15 -7.37
C ASN A 178 -10.32 8.91 -8.17
N PRO A 179 -10.39 9.37 -9.44
CA PRO A 179 -11.53 9.06 -10.29
C PRO A 179 -11.79 7.54 -10.34
N HIS A 180 -13.06 7.15 -10.27
CA HIS A 180 -13.54 5.75 -10.20
C HIS A 180 -13.44 5.06 -8.85
N TRP A 181 -12.99 5.76 -7.80
CA TRP A 181 -13.08 5.26 -6.42
C TRP A 181 -14.25 5.92 -5.71
N GLU A 182 -14.97 5.11 -4.94
CA GLU A 182 -15.99 5.57 -4.00
C GLU A 182 -15.51 5.34 -2.56
N ALA A 183 -16.12 6.04 -1.59
CA ALA A 183 -15.73 5.90 -0.19
C ALA A 183 -15.89 4.46 0.32
N GLU A 184 -16.86 3.71 -0.20
CA GLU A 184 -17.11 2.31 0.14
C GLU A 184 -16.01 1.34 -0.33
N ASP A 185 -15.22 1.73 -1.32
CA ASP A 185 -14.07 0.94 -1.83
C ASP A 185 -12.84 1.03 -0.91
N VAL A 186 -12.88 1.91 0.09
CA VAL A 186 -11.74 2.29 0.94
C VAL A 186 -11.98 1.82 2.37
N GLY A 187 -11.32 0.73 2.76
CA GLY A 187 -11.26 0.25 4.13
C GLY A 187 -10.16 0.94 4.95
N LEU A 188 -10.34 1.03 6.27
CA LEU A 188 -9.37 1.62 7.19
C LEU A 188 -9.10 0.69 8.38
N VAL A 189 -7.85 0.70 8.86
CA VAL A 189 -7.45 0.04 10.10
C VAL A 189 -6.89 1.09 11.04
N LEU A 190 -7.45 1.14 12.24
CA LEU A 190 -7.00 2.01 13.31
C LEU A 190 -6.31 1.21 14.40
N SER A 191 -5.33 1.82 15.06
CA SER A 191 -4.82 1.32 16.33
C SER A 191 -5.91 1.40 17.41
N ASN A 192 -5.68 0.75 18.55
CA ASN A 192 -6.56 0.82 19.72
C ASN A 192 -6.75 2.26 20.25
N HIS A 193 -5.92 3.21 19.82
CA HIS A 193 -6.00 4.63 20.19
C HIS A 193 -6.53 5.51 19.05
N GLY A 194 -7.13 4.94 18.00
CA GLY A 194 -7.75 5.67 16.90
C GLY A 194 -6.76 6.25 15.88
N TRP A 195 -5.49 5.82 15.89
CA TRP A 195 -4.52 6.25 14.89
C TRP A 195 -4.63 5.44 13.61
N LEU A 196 -4.62 6.09 12.45
CA LEU A 196 -4.57 5.42 11.16
C LEU A 196 -3.28 4.61 11.02
N THR A 197 -3.43 3.30 10.79
CA THR A 197 -2.31 2.36 10.64
C THR A 197 -2.23 1.76 9.24
N GLU A 198 -3.38 1.47 8.63
CA GLU A 198 -3.47 0.87 7.31
C GLU A 198 -4.70 1.38 6.56
N MET A 199 -4.56 1.60 5.25
CA MET A 199 -5.65 1.77 4.30
C MET A 199 -5.76 0.50 3.45
N ARG A 200 -6.97 0.02 3.21
CA ARG A 200 -7.28 -1.19 2.43
C ARG A 200 -8.10 -0.81 1.23
N LEU A 201 -7.52 -0.92 0.05
CA LEU A 201 -8.21 -0.62 -1.20
C LEU A 201 -8.78 -1.90 -1.78
N CYS A 202 -10.09 -1.97 -1.91
CA CYS A 202 -10.81 -3.17 -2.34
C CYS A 202 -11.00 -3.19 -3.86
N TYR A 203 -10.70 -4.33 -4.46
CA TYR A 203 -10.81 -4.54 -5.90
C TYR A 203 -11.62 -5.79 -6.23
N GLY A 204 -12.34 -5.76 -7.35
CA GLY A 204 -12.91 -6.93 -8.00
C GLY A 204 -11.84 -7.83 -8.62
N ALA A 205 -12.25 -8.99 -9.12
CA ALA A 205 -11.34 -9.94 -9.78
C ALA A 205 -10.71 -9.39 -11.08
N ASP A 206 -11.30 -8.34 -11.64
CA ASP A 206 -10.86 -7.57 -12.81
C ASP A 206 -9.93 -6.40 -12.46
N PHE A 207 -9.56 -6.24 -11.18
CA PHE A 207 -8.78 -5.13 -10.64
C PHE A 207 -9.45 -3.75 -10.74
N MET A 208 -10.78 -3.71 -10.89
CA MET A 208 -11.55 -2.47 -10.75
C MET A 208 -11.93 -2.24 -9.28
N PRO A 209 -12.03 -0.97 -8.82
CA PRO A 209 -12.50 -0.66 -7.47
C PRO A 209 -13.87 -1.31 -7.19
N THR A 210 -14.06 -1.77 -5.97
CA THR A 210 -15.34 -2.34 -5.53
C THR A 210 -15.49 -2.19 -4.03
N ALA A 211 -16.73 -2.11 -3.57
CA ALA A 211 -17.04 -1.94 -2.16
C ALA A 211 -16.34 -2.99 -1.29
N CYS A 212 -15.70 -2.52 -0.21
CA CYS A 212 -15.16 -3.40 0.80
C CYS A 212 -16.28 -4.12 1.55
N ASP A 213 -16.08 -5.42 1.82
CA ASP A 213 -16.95 -6.11 2.78
C ASP A 213 -16.70 -5.59 4.21
N ALA A 214 -17.60 -5.95 5.15
CA ALA A 214 -17.54 -5.51 6.54
C ALA A 214 -16.19 -5.79 7.23
N ARG A 215 -15.47 -6.87 6.87
CA ARG A 215 -14.17 -7.21 7.46
C ARG A 215 -13.07 -6.31 6.93
N ARG A 216 -13.14 -5.91 5.65
CA ARG A 216 -12.15 -5.06 5.00
C ARG A 216 -12.42 -3.58 5.22
N PHE A 217 -13.69 -3.18 5.33
CA PHE A 217 -14.11 -1.78 5.47
C PHE A 217 -13.63 -1.16 6.79
N GLY A 218 -13.71 -1.91 7.89
CA GLY A 218 -13.20 -1.47 9.20
C GLY A 218 -14.21 -0.59 9.95
N PRO A 219 -13.76 0.50 10.61
CA PRO A 219 -14.61 1.29 11.50
C PRO A 219 -15.72 2.05 10.73
N PRO A 220 -16.90 2.28 11.34
CA PRO A 220 -17.96 3.13 10.78
C PRO A 220 -17.47 4.55 10.47
N ASP A 221 -18.15 5.24 9.55
CA ASP A 221 -17.71 6.54 9.05
C ASP A 221 -17.64 7.64 10.10
N ASP A 222 -18.49 7.61 11.13
CA ASP A 222 -18.49 8.59 12.23
C ASP A 222 -17.38 8.37 13.28
N THR A 223 -16.59 7.30 13.13
CA THR A 223 -15.48 7.00 14.04
C THR A 223 -14.39 8.07 13.91
N ARG A 224 -13.98 8.66 15.04
CA ARG A 224 -12.86 9.62 15.05
C ARG A 224 -11.55 8.98 14.66
N VAL A 225 -10.78 9.66 13.82
CA VAL A 225 -9.46 9.23 13.34
C VAL A 225 -8.41 10.27 13.69
N SER A 226 -7.25 9.79 14.13
CA SER A 226 -6.02 10.58 14.20
C SER A 226 -5.03 10.05 13.17
N ILE A 227 -4.28 10.94 12.53
CA ILE A 227 -3.22 10.57 11.58
C ILE A 227 -1.91 11.04 12.18
N TRP A 228 -0.99 10.10 12.43
CA TRP A 228 0.31 10.44 12.99
C TRP A 228 1.12 11.21 11.95
N ARG A 229 1.77 12.28 12.39
CA ARG A 229 2.61 13.11 11.53
C ARG A 229 4.07 12.83 11.84
N GLY A 230 4.87 12.77 10.79
CA GLY A 230 6.33 12.80 10.87
C GLY A 230 7.01 11.51 10.47
N LEU A 231 8.33 11.61 10.40
CA LEU A 231 9.31 10.53 10.23
C LEU A 231 10.52 10.89 11.09
#